data_AF-A0A919GMX0-F1
#
_entry.id   AF-A0A919GMX0-F1
#
_cell.length_a   1.000
_cell.length_b   1.000
_cell.length_c   1.000
_cell.angle_alpha   90.00
_cell.angle_beta   90.00
_cell.angle_gamma   90.00
#
_symmetry.space_group_name_H-M   'P 1'
#
loop_
_entity.id
_entity.type
_entity.pdbx_description
1 polymer ?
#
loop_
_entity_poly.entity_id
_entity_poly.type
_entity_poly.pdbx_seq_one_letter_code
_entity_poly.pdbx_strand_id
1 'polypeptide(L)'
;MDITYDVPRPAYYTHGTPAERWERARMFFDAKDYAAAARVLDGLVAEVPEQTGPRLLLARAYYHSAQLHRAEAELRVIVERDPVEHYARLMLGRTLERQGRAEEAGTHLRVAAALSGDLRQT
;
A
#
# COMPACT_ATOMS: atom_id res chain seq x y z
N MET A 1 15.40 32.98 18.97
CA MET A 1 16.54 32.41 18.22
C MET A 1 15.95 31.30 17.37
N ASP A 2 15.43 31.70 16.22
CA ASP A 2 14.72 30.85 15.27
C ASP A 2 15.71 29.99 14.50
N ILE A 3 15.54 28.67 14.61
CA ILE A 3 16.14 27.73 13.67
C ILE A 3 15.02 26.80 13.21
N THR A 4 14.07 27.34 12.46
CA THR A 4 13.22 26.52 11.59
C THR A 4 14.16 25.91 10.55
N TYR A 5 14.72 24.74 10.86
CA TYR A 5 15.41 23.89 9.89
C TYR A 5 14.40 23.57 8.78
N ASP A 6 14.47 24.32 7.68
CA ASP A 6 13.92 23.89 6.40
C ASP A 6 14.76 22.71 5.94
N VAL A 7 14.46 21.54 6.51
CA VAL A 7 14.97 20.27 6.00
C VAL A 7 14.48 20.22 4.55
N PRO A 8 15.36 20.18 3.54
CA PRO A 8 14.91 20.20 2.16
C PRO A 8 13.85 19.10 2.01
N ARG A 9 12.65 19.47 1.53
CA ARG A 9 11.48 18.57 1.41
C ARG A 9 11.77 17.11 0.98
N PRO A 10 12.75 16.79 0.10
CA PRO A 10 13.09 15.39 -0.19
C PRO A 10 13.70 14.61 0.98
N ALA A 11 14.49 15.27 1.83
CA ALA A 11 15.24 14.66 2.92
C ALA A 11 14.30 14.19 4.06
N TYR A 12 13.24 14.95 4.34
CA TYR A 12 12.27 14.59 5.38
C TYR A 12 11.57 13.24 5.14
N TYR A 13 11.34 12.83 3.90
CA TYR A 13 10.69 11.54 3.61
C TYR A 13 11.67 10.35 3.65
N THR A 14 12.97 10.61 3.48
CA THR A 14 14.00 9.58 3.31
C THR A 14 14.91 9.42 4.53
N HIS A 15 14.93 10.38 5.46
CA HIS A 15 15.74 10.31 6.67
C HIS A 15 15.19 9.35 7.73
N GLY A 16 16.11 8.75 8.48
CA GLY A 16 15.83 7.82 9.57
C GLY A 16 15.97 6.35 9.14
N THR A 17 16.09 5.50 10.14
CA THR A 17 16.09 4.04 9.99
C THR A 17 14.81 3.56 9.28
N PRO A 18 14.82 2.36 8.68
CA PRO A 18 13.62 1.75 8.12
C PRO A 18 12.44 1.72 9.10
N ALA A 19 12.69 1.47 10.39
CA ALA A 19 11.68 1.47 11.44
C ALA A 19 11.09 2.87 11.67
N GLU A 20 11.91 3.91 11.77
CA GLU A 20 11.42 5.29 11.94
C GLU A 20 10.61 5.77 10.74
N ARG A 21 11.02 5.39 9.52
CA ARG A 21 10.25 5.69 8.30
C ARG A 21 8.95 4.89 8.23
N TRP A 22 8.94 3.65 8.70
CA TRP A 22 7.71 2.88 8.84
C TRP A 22 6.72 3.58 9.77
N GLU A 23 7.16 4.05 10.95
CA GLU A 23 6.30 4.84 11.85
C GLU A 23 5.78 6.11 11.20
N ARG A 24 6.66 6.87 10.54
CA ARG A 24 6.28 8.11 9.85
C ARG A 24 5.26 7.87 8.75
N ALA A 25 5.43 6.82 7.96
CA ALA A 25 4.48 6.43 6.93
C ALA A 25 3.10 6.11 7.51
N ARG A 26 3.05 5.38 8.64
CA ARG A 26 1.80 5.10 9.35
C ARG A 26 1.13 6.37 9.85
N MET A 27 1.90 7.28 10.46
CA MET A 27 1.38 8.58 10.91
C MET A 27 0.74 9.37 9.76
N PHE A 28 1.39 9.45 8.61
CA PHE A 28 0.81 10.12 7.44
C PHE A 28 -0.46 9.43 6.93
N PHE A 29 -0.43 8.09 6.89
CA PHE A 29 -1.58 7.30 6.46
C PHE A 29 -2.79 7.51 7.38
N ASP A 30 -2.58 7.51 8.71
CA ASP A 30 -3.62 7.72 9.71
C ASP A 30 -4.16 9.15 9.68
N ALA A 31 -3.30 10.13 9.37
CA ALA A 31 -3.68 11.51 9.10
C ALA A 31 -4.38 11.70 7.74
N LYS A 32 -4.56 10.62 6.96
CA LYS A 32 -5.12 10.62 5.59
C LYS A 32 -4.29 11.40 4.57
N ASP A 33 -3.05 11.75 4.91
CA ASP A 33 -2.08 12.27 3.95
C ASP A 33 -1.42 11.11 3.19
N TYR A 34 -2.22 10.48 2.34
CA TYR A 34 -1.82 9.31 1.57
C TYR A 34 -0.67 9.63 0.59
N ALA A 35 -0.58 10.87 0.11
CA ALA A 35 0.49 11.28 -0.77
C ALA A 35 1.83 11.36 -0.02
N ALA A 36 1.86 11.91 1.20
CA ALA A 36 3.05 11.89 2.04
C ALA A 36 3.42 10.47 2.47
N ALA A 37 2.44 9.64 2.86
CA ALA A 37 2.68 8.24 3.21
C ALA A 37 3.36 7.48 2.06
N ALA A 38 2.84 7.62 0.84
CA ALA A 38 3.42 6.99 -0.35
C ALA A 38 4.87 7.43 -0.62
N ARG A 39 5.20 8.72 -0.43
CA ARG A 39 6.58 9.22 -0.60
C ARG A 39 7.58 8.59 0.37
N VAL A 40 7.19 8.38 1.63
CA VAL A 40 8.04 7.68 2.61
C VAL A 40 8.18 6.21 2.23
N LEU A 41 7.08 5.58 1.85
CA LEU A 41 7.00 4.14 1.59
C LEU A 41 7.69 3.71 0.29
N ASP A 42 7.72 4.55 -0.76
CA ASP A 42 8.42 4.26 -2.02
C ASP A 42 9.90 3.90 -1.76
N GLY A 43 10.61 4.71 -0.96
CA GLY A 43 11.99 4.43 -0.58
C GLY A 43 12.12 3.22 0.34
N LEU A 44 11.18 3.06 1.28
CA LEU A 44 11.20 1.95 2.24
C LEU A 44 11.02 0.59 1.55
N VAL A 45 10.08 0.48 0.60
CA VAL A 45 9.83 -0.75 -0.15
C VAL A 45 11.02 -1.16 -1.01
N ALA A 46 11.81 -0.20 -1.51
CA ALA A 46 13.04 -0.49 -2.23
C ALA A 46 14.15 -1.05 -1.33
N GLU A 47 14.20 -0.63 -0.06
CA GLU A 47 15.21 -1.09 0.90
C GLU A 47 14.86 -2.41 1.59
N VAL A 48 13.56 -2.68 1.78
CA VAL A 48 13.05 -3.92 2.38
C VAL A 48 12.05 -4.63 1.47
N PRO A 49 12.45 -5.04 0.25
CA PRO A 49 11.55 -5.59 -0.77
C PRO A 49 10.83 -6.87 -0.33
N GLU A 50 11.39 -7.60 0.63
CA GLU A 50 10.87 -8.83 1.24
C GLU A 50 9.82 -8.60 2.33
N GLN A 51 9.54 -7.35 2.72
CA GLN A 51 8.52 -7.08 3.74
C GLN A 51 7.18 -6.73 3.09
N THR A 52 6.16 -7.56 3.35
CA THR A 52 4.81 -7.34 2.81
C THR A 52 4.15 -6.09 3.40
N GLY A 53 4.39 -5.79 4.69
CA GLY A 53 3.77 -4.67 5.40
C GLY A 53 3.96 -3.30 4.73
N PRO A 54 5.21 -2.84 4.50
CA PRO A 54 5.50 -1.60 3.79
C PRO A 54 4.87 -1.54 2.39
N ARG A 55 4.98 -2.62 1.61
CA ARG A 55 4.42 -2.68 0.25
C ARG A 55 2.90 -2.61 0.25
N LEU A 56 2.25 -3.29 1.19
CA LEU A 56 0.80 -3.26 1.34
C LEU A 56 0.31 -1.88 1.78
N LEU A 57 1.01 -1.21 2.71
CA LEU A 57 0.66 0.15 3.10
C LEU A 57 0.85 1.14 1.94
N LEU A 58 1.89 0.94 1.11
CA LEU A 58 2.14 1.73 -0.09
C LEU A 58 0.99 1.60 -1.10
N ALA A 59 0.59 0.35 -1.39
CA ALA A 59 -0.56 0.07 -2.24
C ALA A 59 -1.84 0.75 -1.74
N ARG A 60 -2.12 0.69 -0.43
CA ARG A 60 -3.27 1.37 0.19
C ARG A 60 -3.17 2.88 0.06
N ALA A 61 -1.99 3.46 0.27
CA ALA A 61 -1.76 4.89 0.11
C ALA A 61 -2.02 5.33 -1.36
N TYR A 62 -1.58 4.53 -2.33
CA TYR A 62 -1.90 4.77 -3.74
C TYR A 62 -3.39 4.64 -4.05
N TYR A 63 -4.06 3.63 -3.50
CA TYR A 63 -5.50 3.46 -3.67
C TYR A 63 -6.27 4.69 -3.16
N HIS A 64 -5.98 5.15 -1.93
CA HIS A 64 -6.70 6.28 -1.34
C HIS A 64 -6.36 7.63 -1.97
N SER A 65 -5.17 7.78 -2.56
CA SER A 65 -4.77 8.97 -3.36
C SER A 65 -5.14 8.85 -4.85
N ALA A 66 -5.99 7.89 -5.23
CA ALA A 66 -6.47 7.67 -6.60
C ALA A 66 -5.38 7.34 -7.65
N GLN A 67 -4.18 6.95 -7.22
CA GLN A 67 -3.08 6.48 -8.07
C GLN A 67 -3.25 4.98 -8.36
N LEU A 68 -4.37 4.59 -8.97
CA LEU A 68 -4.81 3.19 -9.03
C LEU A 68 -3.85 2.25 -9.76
N HIS A 69 -3.20 2.69 -10.83
CA HIS A 69 -2.19 1.88 -11.53
C HIS A 69 -0.96 1.58 -10.67
N ARG A 70 -0.54 2.52 -9.81
CA ARG A 70 0.57 2.29 -8.87
C ARG A 70 0.14 1.33 -7.76
N ALA A 71 -1.09 1.47 -7.24
CA ALA A 71 -1.65 0.52 -6.27
C ALA A 71 -1.69 -0.91 -6.84
N GLU A 72 -2.20 -1.06 -8.06
CA GLU A 72 -2.29 -2.35 -8.76
C GLU A 72 -0.92 -3.02 -8.92
N ALA A 73 0.11 -2.25 -9.33
CA ALA A 73 1.46 -2.77 -9.49
C ALA A 73 2.01 -3.36 -8.18
N GLU A 74 1.90 -2.61 -7.08
CA GLU A 74 2.36 -3.08 -5.76
C GLU A 74 1.58 -4.31 -5.27
N LEU A 75 0.27 -4.33 -5.49
CA LEU A 75 -0.59 -5.44 -5.06
C LEU A 75 -0.32 -6.72 -5.85
N ARG A 76 -0.02 -6.61 -7.15
CA ARG A 76 0.36 -7.77 -7.96
C ARG A 76 1.64 -8.42 -7.45
N VAL A 77 2.64 -7.61 -7.09
CA VAL A 77 3.89 -8.13 -6.50
C VAL A 77 3.60 -8.90 -5.21
N ILE A 78 2.72 -8.40 -4.34
CA ILE A 78 2.35 -9.11 -3.11
C ILE A 78 1.65 -10.43 -3.44
N VAL A 79 0.66 -10.42 -4.34
CA VAL A 79 -0.13 -11.61 -4.68
C VAL A 79 0.69 -12.68 -5.42
N GLU A 80 1.66 -12.27 -6.22
CA GLU A 80 2.59 -13.19 -6.90
C GLU A 80 3.51 -13.89 -5.89
N ARG A 81 4.04 -13.14 -4.93
CA ARG A 81 4.95 -13.67 -3.91
C ARG A 81 4.22 -14.48 -2.84
N ASP A 82 3.09 -13.97 -2.37
CA ASP A 82 2.25 -14.60 -1.36
C ASP A 82 0.81 -14.74 -1.90
N PRO A 83 0.52 -15.86 -2.59
CA PRO A 83 -0.80 -16.11 -3.12
C PRO A 83 -1.89 -16.28 -2.05
N VAL A 84 -1.57 -16.42 -0.77
CA VAL A 84 -2.58 -16.61 0.31
C VAL A 84 -2.83 -15.35 1.13
N GLU A 85 -2.12 -14.25 0.84
CA GLU A 85 -2.39 -12.93 1.41
C GLU A 85 -3.74 -12.37 0.90
N HIS A 86 -4.80 -12.79 1.59
CA HIS A 86 -6.19 -12.49 1.24
C HIS A 86 -6.48 -10.99 1.21
N TYR A 87 -5.85 -10.20 2.08
CA TYR A 87 -6.11 -8.77 2.14
C TYR A 87 -5.49 -8.02 0.95
N ALA A 88 -4.32 -8.44 0.47
CA ALA A 88 -3.76 -7.91 -0.78
C ALA A 88 -4.64 -8.28 -1.99
N ARG A 89 -5.18 -9.50 -2.04
CA ARG A 89 -6.14 -9.89 -3.10
C ARG A 89 -7.42 -9.06 -3.06
N LEU A 90 -7.97 -8.82 -1.87
CA LEU A 90 -9.15 -7.97 -1.69
C LEU A 90 -8.87 -6.54 -2.21
N MET A 91 -7.73 -5.97 -1.84
CA MET A 91 -7.32 -4.64 -2.30
C MET A 91 -7.07 -4.59 -3.81
N LEU A 92 -6.53 -5.65 -4.41
CA LEU A 92 -6.33 -5.73 -5.87
C LEU A 92 -7.67 -5.73 -6.60
N GLY A 93 -8.63 -6.55 -6.13
CA GLY A 93 -10.00 -6.54 -6.65
C GLY A 93 -10.63 -5.15 -6.60
N ARG A 94 -10.62 -4.49 -5.44
CA ARG A 94 -11.17 -3.13 -5.27
C ARG A 94 -10.47 -2.08 -6.13
N THR A 95 -9.17 -2.24 -6.36
CA THR A 95 -8.40 -1.34 -7.21
C THR A 95 -8.83 -1.48 -8.66
N LEU A 96 -8.97 -2.73 -9.14
CA LEU A 96 -9.44 -3.05 -10.48
C LEU A 96 -10.88 -2.57 -10.72
N GLU A 97 -11.78 -2.69 -9.73
CA GLU A 97 -13.14 -2.12 -9.82
C GLU A 97 -13.12 -0.61 -10.03
N ARG A 98 -12.32 0.12 -9.25
CA ARG A 98 -12.20 1.59 -9.42
C ARG A 98 -11.55 1.99 -10.73
N GLN A 99 -10.81 1.09 -11.38
CA GLN A 99 -10.29 1.27 -12.74
C GLN A 99 -11.32 0.90 -13.83
N GLY A 100 -12.51 0.41 -13.47
CA GLY A 100 -13.53 -0.04 -14.43
C GLY A 100 -13.33 -1.47 -14.96
N ARG A 101 -12.43 -2.26 -14.36
CA ARG A 101 -12.08 -3.62 -14.80
C ARG A 101 -12.79 -4.67 -13.93
N ALA A 102 -14.12 -4.61 -13.92
CA ALA A 102 -14.96 -5.41 -13.04
C ALA A 102 -14.81 -6.93 -13.22
N GLU A 103 -14.60 -7.40 -14.46
CA GLU A 103 -14.42 -8.83 -14.74
C GLU A 103 -13.16 -9.38 -14.06
N GLU A 104 -12.03 -8.70 -14.21
CA GLU A 104 -10.77 -9.09 -13.56
C GLU A 104 -10.88 -8.97 -12.03
N ALA A 105 -11.51 -7.91 -11.54
CA ALA A 105 -11.73 -7.71 -10.12
C ALA A 105 -12.50 -8.87 -9.49
N GLY A 106 -13.57 -9.33 -10.14
CA GLY A 106 -14.41 -10.42 -9.64
C GLY A 106 -13.65 -11.71 -9.38
N THR A 107 -12.57 -11.97 -10.12
CA THR A 107 -11.69 -13.11 -9.86
C THR A 107 -10.89 -12.92 -8.57
N HIS A 108 -10.27 -11.76 -8.37
CA HIS A 108 -9.51 -11.48 -7.15
C HIS A 108 -10.38 -11.44 -5.90
N LEU A 109 -11.59 -10.87 -5.99
CA LEU A 109 -12.53 -10.77 -4.86
C LEU A 109 -13.05 -12.14 -4.42
N ARG A 110 -13.40 -13.03 -5.36
CA ARG A 110 -13.81 -14.41 -5.03
C ARG A 110 -12.70 -15.18 -4.33
N VAL A 111 -11.46 -15.07 -4.80
CA VAL A 111 -10.33 -15.73 -4.15
C VAL A 111 -10.07 -15.14 -2.76
N ALA A 112 -10.14 -13.82 -2.60
CA ALA A 112 -10.00 -13.17 -1.31
C ALA A 112 -11.04 -13.68 -0.29
N ALA A 113 -12.31 -13.76 -0.68
CA ALA A 113 -13.40 -14.29 0.15
C ALA A 113 -13.21 -15.78 0.51
N ALA A 114 -12.60 -16.56 -0.39
CA ALA A 114 -12.32 -17.97 -0.14
C ALA A 114 -11.23 -18.12 0.94
N LEU A 115 -10.19 -17.29 0.86
CA LEU A 115 -9.05 -17.31 1.77
C LEU A 115 -9.39 -16.69 3.15
N SER A 116 -10.25 -15.67 3.22
CA SER A 116 -10.70 -15.08 4.49
C SER A 116 -11.67 -15.99 5.25
N GLY A 117 -12.23 -17.00 4.60
CA GLY A 117 -13.26 -17.88 5.16
C GLY A 117 -14.67 -17.32 5.09
N ASP A 118 -14.87 -16.16 4.43
CA ASP A 118 -16.17 -15.51 4.25
C ASP A 118 -17.08 -16.27 3.27
N LEU A 119 -16.51 -17.12 2.42
CA LEU A 119 -17.24 -17.94 1.44
C LEU A 119 -18.05 -19.11 2.04
N ARG A 120 -18.11 -19.23 3.37
CA ARG A 120 -18.88 -20.26 4.08
C ARG A 120 -20.12 -19.64 4.76
N GLN A 121 -21.21 -19.50 4.00
CA GLN A 121 -22.61 -19.55 4.45
C GLN A 121 -23.54 -19.07 3.33
N THR A 122 -24.02 -19.98 2.49
CA THR A 122 -25.41 -20.09 2.03
C THR A 122 -25.58 -21.44 1.33
#